data_AF-A0A969KPD2-F1
#
_entry.id   AF-A0A969KPD2-F1
#
_cell.length_a   1.000
_cell.length_b   1.000
_cell.length_c   1.000
_cell.angle_alpha   90.00
_cell.angle_beta   90.00
_cell.angle_gamma   90.00
#
_symmetry.space_group_name_H-M   'P 1'
#
loop_
_entity.id
_entity.type
_entity.pdbx_description
1 polymer ?
#
loop_
_entity_poly.entity_id
_entity_poly.type
_entity_poly.pdbx_seq_one_letter_code
_entity_poly.pdbx_strand_id
1 'polypeptide(L)'
;MAALDSLASQVQGQVQLYVVNGRFDQAVLFFHDGSFLQFEHTSVDNRWAKTSAVDSMAGNCFASMRLFRLNAKHLQLYMKDGSDAEFFTREAPLSDMAID
;
A
#
# COMPACT_ATOMS: atom_id res chain seq x y z
N MET A 1 -21.27 1.60 -20.19
CA MET A 1 -20.22 2.45 -19.60
C MET A 1 -19.62 1.69 -18.43
N ALA A 2 -18.45 1.09 -18.59
CA ALA A 2 -17.67 0.70 -17.41
C ALA A 2 -17.34 2.00 -16.66
N ALA A 3 -17.59 2.07 -15.35
CA ALA A 3 -17.01 3.13 -14.56
C ALA A 3 -15.50 3.14 -14.86
N LEU A 4 -14.89 4.30 -15.11
CA LEU A 4 -13.44 4.37 -15.07
C LEU A 4 -13.05 3.86 -13.68
N ASP A 5 -12.41 2.70 -13.62
CA ASP A 5 -11.90 2.19 -12.35
C ASP A 5 -10.97 3.24 -11.78
N SER A 6 -11.31 3.72 -10.57
CA SER A 6 -10.52 4.73 -9.88
C SER A 6 -9.08 4.26 -9.77
N LEU A 7 -8.12 5.20 -9.69
CA LEU A 7 -6.74 4.80 -9.52
C LEU A 7 -6.54 3.96 -8.25
N ALA A 8 -7.29 4.27 -7.18
CA ALA A 8 -7.30 3.44 -5.98
C ALA A 8 -7.67 1.97 -6.26
N SER A 9 -8.71 1.73 -7.05
CA SER A 9 -9.12 0.37 -7.47
C SER A 9 -8.01 -0.33 -8.27
N GLN A 10 -7.38 0.40 -9.20
CA GLN A 10 -6.26 -0.13 -9.99
C GLN A 10 -5.06 -0.49 -9.11
N VAL A 11 -4.68 0.39 -8.18
CA VAL A 11 -3.59 0.14 -7.23
C VAL A 11 -3.91 -1.07 -6.36
N GLN A 12 -5.12 -1.18 -5.82
CA GLN A 12 -5.54 -2.35 -5.02
C GLN A 12 -5.44 -3.64 -5.83
N GLY A 13 -5.89 -3.65 -7.09
CA GLY A 13 -5.80 -4.81 -7.97
C GLY A 13 -4.38 -5.18 -8.42
N GLN A 14 -3.39 -4.31 -8.19
CA GLN A 14 -2.00 -4.52 -8.59
C GLN A 14 -1.06 -4.83 -7.43
N VAL A 15 -1.53 -4.71 -6.18
CA VAL A 15 -0.74 -5.08 -4.99
C VAL A 15 -0.71 -6.59 -4.84
N GLN A 16 0.51 -7.13 -4.85
CA GLN A 16 0.77 -8.53 -4.58
C GLN A 16 0.87 -8.81 -3.08
N LEU A 17 1.54 -7.93 -2.33
CA LEU A 17 1.84 -8.14 -0.93
C LEU A 17 1.93 -6.81 -0.18
N TYR A 18 1.39 -6.79 1.03
CA TYR A 18 1.56 -5.71 2.00
C TYR A 18 2.25 -6.27 3.25
N VAL A 19 3.40 -5.69 3.60
CA VAL A 19 4.18 -6.05 4.79
C VAL A 19 4.29 -4.83 5.69
N VAL A 20 4.06 -5.01 6.98
CA VAL A 20 4.25 -3.98 8.02
C VAL A 20 5.20 -4.53 9.09
N ASN A 21 6.00 -3.66 9.72
CA ASN A 21 6.81 -4.06 10.85
C ASN A 21 5.98 -4.17 12.14
N GLY A 22 6.53 -4.84 13.17
CA GLY A 22 5.82 -5.06 14.44
C GLY A 22 5.57 -3.79 15.28
N ARG A 23 6.14 -2.65 14.89
CA ARG A 23 5.89 -1.34 15.52
C ARG A 23 4.81 -0.54 14.80
N PHE A 24 4.33 -1.01 13.65
CA PHE A 24 3.36 -0.33 12.80
C PHE A 24 3.77 1.08 12.38
N ASP A 25 5.07 1.31 12.24
CA ASP A 25 5.66 2.58 11.81
C ASP A 25 6.39 2.46 10.48
N GLN A 26 6.57 1.26 9.93
CA GLN A 26 7.11 1.05 8.60
C GLN A 26 6.31 -0.01 7.84
N ALA A 27 6.12 0.21 6.55
CA ALA A 27 5.45 -0.74 5.67
C ALA A 27 6.01 -0.74 4.26
N VAL A 28 5.76 -1.82 3.52
CA VAL A 28 6.08 -1.96 2.10
C VAL A 28 4.89 -2.55 1.36
N LEU A 29 4.49 -1.91 0.26
CA LEU A 29 3.60 -2.47 -0.75
C LEU A 29 4.43 -3.01 -1.91
N PHE A 30 4.27 -4.28 -2.24
CA PHE A 30 4.85 -4.91 -3.41
C PHE A 30 3.79 -5.06 -4.49
N PHE A 31 4.14 -4.70 -5.72
CA PHE A 31 3.25 -4.74 -6.88
C PHE A 31 3.58 -5.91 -7.82
N HIS A 32 2.60 -6.33 -8.63
CA HIS A 32 2.79 -7.42 -9.59
C HIS A 32 3.85 -7.18 -10.65
N ASP A 33 4.18 -5.92 -10.95
CA ASP A 33 5.27 -5.54 -11.86
C ASP A 33 6.67 -5.64 -11.21
N GLY A 34 6.75 -6.09 -9.96
CA GLY A 34 7.99 -6.22 -9.19
C GLY A 34 8.47 -4.92 -8.54
N SER A 35 7.79 -3.79 -8.77
CA SER A 35 8.08 -2.54 -8.07
C SER A 35 7.52 -2.54 -6.66
N PHE A 36 8.02 -1.64 -5.80
CA PHE A 36 7.56 -1.51 -4.43
C PHE A 36 7.50 -0.06 -3.96
N LEU A 37 6.63 0.19 -2.98
CA LEU A 37 6.45 1.46 -2.31
C LEU A 37 6.69 1.30 -0.82
N GLN A 38 7.68 2.00 -0.27
CA GLN A 38 8.02 1.98 1.15
C GLN A 38 7.38 3.17 1.86
N PHE A 39 7.01 2.96 3.11
CA PHE A 39 6.38 3.94 3.98
C PHE A 39 7.04 3.92 5.35
N GLU A 40 7.23 5.09 5.93
CA GLU A 40 7.59 5.26 7.33
C GLU A 40 6.76 6.37 7.97
N HIS A 41 6.31 6.13 9.20
CA HIS A 41 5.51 7.03 10.00
C HIS A 41 5.89 6.89 11.47
N THR A 42 6.93 7.61 11.89
CA THR A 42 7.38 7.60 13.31
C THR A 42 6.78 8.73 14.12
N SER A 43 6.32 9.82 13.47
CA SER A 43 5.51 10.88 14.07
C SER A 43 4.72 11.62 12.99
N VAL A 44 3.78 12.50 13.40
CA VAL A 44 3.04 13.36 12.46
C VAL A 44 3.99 14.19 11.58
N ASP A 45 5.11 14.65 12.17
CA ASP A 45 6.12 15.47 11.49
C ASP A 45 7.22 14.64 10.80
N ASN A 46 7.35 13.35 11.12
CA ASN A 46 8.34 12.46 10.53
C ASN A 46 7.66 11.31 9.78
N ARG A 47 7.28 11.63 8.55
CA ARG A 47 6.54 10.74 7.69
C ARG A 47 6.97 10.85 6.24
N TRP A 48 7.37 9.73 5.66
CA TRP A 48 7.85 9.68 4.27
C TRP A 48 7.36 8.43 3.55
N ALA A 49 7.36 8.51 2.22
CA ALA A 49 7.19 7.36 1.35
C ALA A 49 8.22 7.41 0.21
N LYS A 50 8.61 6.26 -0.32
CA LYS A 50 9.61 6.15 -1.38
C LYS A 50 9.26 5.02 -2.34
N THR A 51 9.20 5.34 -3.63
CA THR A 51 9.05 4.35 -4.70
C THR A 51 10.39 3.73 -5.08
N SER A 52 10.37 2.45 -5.49
CA SER A 52 11.52 1.77 -6.08
C SER A 52 11.80 2.19 -7.53
N ALA A 53 10.77 2.60 -8.27
CA ALA A 53 10.84 2.95 -9.68
C ALA A 53 9.78 4.02 -10.05
N VAL A 54 10.13 4.94 -10.95
CA VAL A 54 9.25 6.05 -11.37
C VAL A 54 8.26 5.61 -12.45
N ASP A 55 8.74 4.86 -13.45
CA ASP A 55 7.91 4.37 -14.57
C ASP A 55 7.31 2.99 -14.26
N SER A 56 6.71 2.85 -13.08
CA SER A 56 6.11 1.59 -12.60
C SER A 56 4.78 1.84 -11.87
N MET A 57 4.09 0.77 -11.47
CA MET A 57 2.87 0.88 -10.67
C MET A 57 3.14 1.56 -9.32
N ALA A 58 4.25 1.24 -8.65
CA ALA A 58 4.69 1.95 -7.44
C ALA A 58 4.94 3.44 -7.71
N GLY A 59 5.55 3.79 -8.83
CA GLY A 59 5.77 5.17 -9.24
C GLY A 59 4.49 5.94 -9.51
N ASN A 60 3.56 5.34 -10.25
CA ASN A 60 2.23 5.90 -10.53
C ASN A 60 1.41 6.09 -9.24
N CYS A 61 1.45 5.10 -8.34
CA CYS A 61 0.83 5.18 -7.02
C CYS A 61 1.45 6.32 -6.20
N PHE A 62 2.79 6.41 -6.16
CA PHE A 62 3.50 7.45 -5.42
C PHE A 62 3.20 8.86 -5.96
N ALA A 63 3.22 9.03 -7.28
CA ALA A 63 2.94 10.32 -7.93
C ALA A 63 1.50 10.78 -7.72
N SER A 64 0.56 9.84 -7.59
CA SER A 64 -0.86 10.14 -7.43
C SER A 64 -1.31 10.19 -5.98
N MET A 65 -0.48 9.72 -5.05
CA MET A 65 -0.76 9.81 -3.61
C MET A 65 -0.67 11.26 -3.15
N ARG A 66 -1.69 11.70 -2.41
CA ARG A 66 -1.70 12.97 -1.68
C ARG A 66 -1.19 12.78 -0.25
N LEU A 67 -1.67 11.74 0.41
CA LEU A 67 -1.37 11.43 1.80
C LEU A 67 -1.60 9.92 2.00
N PHE A 68 -0.83 9.25 2.84
CA PHE A 68 -1.16 7.94 3.40
C PHE A 68 -1.68 8.00 4.87
N ARG A 69 -1.93 6.88 5.52
CA ARG A 69 -2.02 6.75 6.98
C ARG A 69 -1.59 5.34 7.30
N LEU A 70 -0.53 5.22 8.09
CA LEU A 70 -0.08 3.94 8.61
C LEU A 70 -0.39 3.90 10.10
N ASN A 71 -1.07 2.83 10.54
CA ASN A 71 -1.33 2.53 11.93
C ASN A 71 -1.44 1.01 12.13
N ALA A 72 -1.70 0.58 13.37
CA ALA A 72 -1.79 -0.84 13.71
C ALA A 72 -2.87 -1.64 12.96
N LYS A 73 -3.85 -0.98 12.34
CA LYS A 73 -4.97 -1.63 11.64
C LYS A 73 -4.72 -1.81 10.14
N HIS A 74 -4.17 -0.79 9.48
CA HIS A 74 -4.05 -0.74 8.04
C HIS A 74 -3.04 0.31 7.56
N LEU A 75 -2.70 0.20 6.29
CA LEU A 75 -2.21 1.30 5.47
C LEU A 75 -3.37 1.82 4.62
N GLN A 76 -3.68 3.11 4.74
CA GLN A 76 -4.63 3.80 3.87
C GLN A 76 -3.89 4.79 2.97
N LEU A 77 -4.21 4.83 1.69
CA LEU A 77 -3.67 5.78 0.71
C LEU A 77 -4.79 6.68 0.23
N TYR A 78 -4.63 8.00 0.38
CA TYR A 78 -5.51 9.02 -0.16
C TYR A 78 -4.91 9.56 -1.46
N MET A 79 -5.63 9.39 -2.56
CA MET A 79 -5.20 9.81 -3.89
C MET A 79 -5.57 11.27 -4.17
N LYS A 80 -4.88 11.87 -5.14
CA LYS A 80 -5.14 13.24 -5.62
C LYS A 80 -6.50 13.38 -6.31
N ASP A 81 -7.02 12.31 -6.90
CA ASP A 81 -8.35 12.26 -7.53
C ASP A 81 -9.51 12.17 -6.51
N GLY A 82 -9.19 12.08 -5.22
CA GLY A 82 -10.16 11.97 -4.13
C GLY A 82 -10.54 10.54 -3.75
N SER A 83 -10.12 9.54 -4.52
CA SER A 83 -10.29 8.13 -4.14
C SER A 83 -9.30 7.70 -3.04
N ASP A 84 -9.59 6.60 -2.36
CA ASP A 84 -8.70 6.01 -1.37
C ASP A 84 -8.61 4.49 -1.48
N ALA A 85 -7.47 3.95 -1.07
CA ALA A 85 -7.16 2.51 -1.08
C ALA A 85 -6.71 2.08 0.32
N GLU A 86 -7.31 1.02 0.86
CA GLU A 86 -6.91 0.42 2.14
C GLU A 86 -6.24 -0.95 1.95
N PHE A 87 -5.20 -1.20 2.74
CA PHE A 87 -4.41 -2.42 2.77
C PHE A 87 -4.29 -2.94 4.20
N PHE A 88 -4.68 -4.19 4.41
CA PHE A 88 -4.64 -4.87 5.69
C PHE A 88 -3.56 -5.94 5.67
N THR A 89 -2.84 -6.10 6.78
CA THR A 89 -2.02 -7.30 6.95
C THR A 89 -2.94 -8.49 6.88
N ARG A 90 -2.62 -9.48 6.05
CA ARG A 90 -3.28 -10.78 6.18
C ARG A 90 -2.87 -11.32 7.54
N GLU A 91 -3.79 -11.37 8.51
CA GLU A 91 -3.77 -12.53 9.39
C GLU A 91 -3.96 -13.71 8.44
N ALA A 92 -2.93 -14.52 8.26
CA ALA A 92 -3.15 -15.82 7.65
C ALA A 92 -4.25 -16.48 8.51
N PRO A 93 -5.38 -16.92 7.95
CA PRO A 93 -6.28 -17.78 8.69
C PRO A 93 -5.44 -18.94 9.23
N LEU A 94 -5.48 -19.18 10.54
CA LEU A 94 -4.72 -20.25 11.21
C LEU A 94 -4.93 -21.64 10.58
N SER A 95 -5.88 -21.79 9.65
CA SER A 95 -6.19 -23.01 8.89
C SER A 95 -5.26 -23.31 7.71
N ASP A 96 -4.49 -22.34 7.20
CA ASP A 96 -3.64 -22.56 6.01
C ASP A 96 -2.19 -22.98 6.34
N MET A 97 -1.87 -23.19 7.62
CA MET A 97 -0.58 -23.75 8.08
C MET A 97 -0.69 -25.23 8.49
N ALA A 98 -1.41 -26.03 7.72
CA ALA A 98 -1.22 -27.48 7.76
C ALA A 98 0.20 -27.79 7.24
N ILE A 99 1.13 -27.96 8.17
CA ILE A 99 2.37 -28.69 7.93
C ILE A 99 2.02 -30.16 8.15
N ASP A 100 2.03 -30.95 7.08
CA ASP A 100 2.22 -32.41 7.17
C ASP A 100 3.62 -32.73 7.71
#